data_AF-A0A0F9U7K7-F1
#
_entry.id   AF-A0A0F9U7K7-F1
#
_cell.length_a   1.000
_cell.length_b   1.000
_cell.length_c   1.000
_cell.angle_alpha   90.00
_cell.angle_beta   90.00
_cell.angle_gamma   90.00
#
_symmetry.space_group_name_H-M   'P 1'
#
loop_
_entity.id
_entity.type
_entity.pdbx_description
1 polymer ?
#
loop_
_entity_poly.entity_id
_entity_poly.type
_entity_poly.pdbx_seq_one_letter_code
_entity_poly.pdbx_strand_id
1 'polypeptide(L)'
;MQLTSLPNSLRPREKLIAKGAKALSDAELLAIFLRTGLPGMNVIELAQHLLNENKTLHNLFNASIEEFCSQKGLGTAKYVQLQAVLELSQRYMQERCQRDAVFNSPNSVYDYLTIQMRGLQQEVFMVLYLDSQNRLVKDEILFYGTINSASVYPREVVKAALKNNAAAVIFAHNHPSGIAEPSQADKLITNKLQQALQLVDISVLDHIIVGGETCVSFAERGLI
;
A
#
# COMPACT_ATOMS: atom_id res chain seq x y z
N MET A 1 7.06 -30.82 -18.76
CA MET A 1 6.31 -30.59 -20.03
C MET A 1 6.82 -29.29 -20.67
N GLN A 2 6.94 -29.17 -22.00
CA GLN A 2 7.40 -27.90 -22.61
C GLN A 2 6.27 -26.86 -22.56
N LEU A 3 6.53 -25.61 -22.13
CA LEU A 3 5.48 -24.57 -22.08
C LEU A 3 4.80 -24.30 -23.43
N THR A 4 5.51 -24.55 -24.53
CA THR A 4 5.02 -24.40 -25.89
C THR A 4 3.90 -25.39 -26.25
N SER A 5 3.73 -26.47 -25.49
CA SER A 5 2.64 -27.43 -25.68
C SER A 5 1.33 -27.00 -25.02
N LEU A 6 1.34 -25.93 -24.22
CA LEU A 6 0.10 -25.37 -23.68
C LEU A 6 -0.65 -24.58 -24.77
N PRO A 7 -1.99 -24.64 -24.80
CA PRO A 7 -2.80 -23.73 -25.60
C PRO A 7 -2.36 -22.29 -25.39
N ASN A 8 -2.33 -21.48 -26.46
CA ASN A 8 -1.88 -20.09 -26.39
C ASN A 8 -2.60 -19.29 -25.29
N SER A 9 -3.88 -19.57 -25.05
CA SER A 9 -4.70 -18.91 -24.02
C SER A 9 -4.27 -19.21 -22.57
N LEU A 10 -3.50 -20.28 -22.35
CA LEU A 10 -2.99 -20.69 -21.05
C LEU A 10 -1.51 -20.31 -20.86
N ARG A 11 -0.85 -19.79 -21.88
CA ARG A 11 0.53 -19.31 -21.75
C ARG A 11 0.54 -17.94 -21.07
N PRO A 12 1.39 -17.71 -20.04
CA PRO A 12 1.29 -16.52 -19.21
C PRO A 12 1.34 -15.19 -19.97
N ARG A 13 2.24 -15.05 -20.96
CA ARG A 13 2.40 -13.78 -21.71
C ARG A 13 1.17 -13.46 -22.55
N GLU A 14 0.64 -14.46 -23.24
CA GLU A 14 -0.54 -14.33 -24.08
C GLU A 14 -1.80 -14.09 -23.24
N LYS A 15 -1.90 -14.78 -22.10
CA LYS A 15 -2.98 -14.56 -21.12
C LYS A 15 -2.93 -13.14 -20.55
N LEU A 16 -1.73 -12.61 -20.26
CA LEU A 16 -1.54 -11.23 -19.80
C LEU A 16 -2.03 -10.22 -20.83
N ILE A 17 -1.69 -10.43 -22.11
CA ILE A 17 -2.14 -9.54 -23.21
C ILE A 17 -3.66 -9.62 -23.39
N ALA A 18 -4.23 -10.82 -23.36
CA ALA A 18 -5.64 -11.03 -23.67
C ALA A 18 -6.60 -10.68 -22.50
N LYS A 19 -6.17 -10.86 -21.25
CA LYS A 19 -7.04 -10.78 -20.06
C LYS A 19 -6.52 -9.85 -18.96
N GLY A 20 -5.32 -9.29 -19.11
CA GLY A 20 -4.69 -8.42 -18.11
C GLY A 20 -4.09 -9.17 -16.91
N ALA A 21 -3.32 -8.44 -16.10
CA ALA A 21 -2.53 -9.00 -15.00
C ALA A 21 -3.38 -9.71 -13.93
N LYS A 22 -4.59 -9.18 -13.66
CA LYS A 22 -5.52 -9.74 -12.66
C LYS A 22 -6.00 -11.16 -12.96
N ALA A 23 -5.88 -11.61 -14.21
CA ALA A 23 -6.27 -12.96 -14.60
C ALA A 23 -5.18 -14.01 -14.33
N LEU A 24 -3.97 -13.58 -13.94
CA LEU A 24 -2.82 -14.45 -13.73
C LEU A 24 -2.66 -14.79 -12.24
N SER A 25 -2.17 -15.99 -11.96
CA SER A 25 -1.68 -16.34 -10.62
C SER A 25 -0.29 -15.75 -10.37
N ASP A 26 0.12 -15.71 -9.10
CA ASP A 26 1.48 -15.30 -8.71
C ASP A 26 2.56 -16.12 -9.42
N ALA A 27 2.35 -17.43 -9.57
CA ALA A 27 3.27 -18.30 -10.30
C ALA A 27 3.34 -17.94 -11.79
N GLU A 28 2.22 -17.59 -12.42
CA GLU A 28 2.20 -17.16 -13.83
C GLU A 28 2.90 -15.80 -14.02
N LEU A 29 2.67 -14.84 -13.12
CA LEU A 29 3.36 -13.54 -13.12
C LEU A 29 4.87 -13.70 -12.92
N LEU A 30 5.26 -14.50 -11.93
CA LEU A 30 6.66 -14.81 -11.67
C LEU A 30 7.30 -15.56 -12.85
N ALA A 31 6.56 -16.45 -13.51
CA ALA A 31 7.05 -17.15 -14.70
C ALA A 31 7.36 -16.19 -15.86
N ILE A 32 6.56 -15.14 -16.06
CA ILE A 32 6.84 -14.08 -17.04
C ILE A 32 8.16 -13.38 -16.72
N PHE A 33 8.36 -13.03 -15.44
CA PHE A 33 9.60 -12.40 -14.97
C PHE A 33 10.82 -13.32 -15.16
N LEU A 34 10.72 -14.59 -14.79
CA LEU A 34 11.82 -15.56 -14.87
C LEU A 34 12.22 -15.91 -16.31
N ARG A 35 11.29 -15.76 -17.26
CA ARG A 35 11.39 -16.02 -18.71
C ARG A 35 11.64 -17.48 -19.10
N THR A 36 12.53 -18.18 -18.41
CA THR A 36 12.95 -19.55 -18.71
C THR A 36 12.99 -20.39 -17.44
N GLY A 37 12.69 -21.68 -17.60
CA GLY A 37 12.82 -22.67 -16.54
C GLY A 37 14.24 -23.24 -16.44
N LEU A 38 14.36 -24.37 -15.77
CA LEU A 38 15.58 -25.16 -15.66
C LEU A 38 15.49 -26.40 -16.56
N PRO A 39 16.62 -27.07 -16.87
CA PRO A 39 16.57 -28.40 -17.47
C PRO A 39 15.67 -29.34 -16.64
N GLY A 40 14.64 -29.91 -17.28
CA GLY A 40 13.67 -30.80 -16.62
C GLY A 40 12.55 -30.12 -15.82
N MET A 41 12.57 -28.78 -15.68
CA MET A 41 11.54 -28.03 -14.95
C MET A 41 11.14 -26.77 -15.72
N ASN A 42 9.88 -26.69 -16.11
CA ASN A 42 9.38 -25.58 -16.91
C ASN A 42 9.29 -24.27 -16.07
N VAL A 43 9.15 -23.11 -16.71
CA VAL A 43 9.22 -21.82 -15.99
C VAL A 43 8.07 -21.60 -14.99
N ILE A 44 6.89 -22.18 -15.24
CA ILE A 44 5.75 -22.12 -14.32
C ILE A 44 5.99 -23.05 -13.13
N GLU A 45 6.50 -24.26 -13.38
CA GLU A 45 6.91 -25.20 -12.31
C GLU A 45 7.99 -24.58 -11.43
N LEU A 46 8.99 -23.93 -12.02
CA LEU A 46 10.03 -23.20 -11.30
C LEU A 46 9.44 -22.08 -10.44
N ALA A 47 8.55 -21.25 -11.01
CA ALA A 47 7.89 -20.19 -10.27
C ALA A 47 7.09 -20.74 -9.07
N GLN A 48 6.34 -21.83 -9.28
CA GLN A 48 5.58 -22.48 -8.21
C GLN A 48 6.51 -23.04 -7.12
N HIS A 49 7.63 -23.66 -7.51
CA HIS A 49 8.62 -24.18 -6.56
C HIS A 49 9.22 -23.05 -5.71
N LEU A 50 9.64 -21.95 -6.33
CA LEU A 50 10.19 -20.79 -5.61
C LEU A 50 9.16 -20.18 -4.65
N LEU A 51 7.90 -20.08 -5.05
CA LEU A 51 6.83 -19.59 -4.17
C LEU A 51 6.60 -20.52 -2.96
N ASN A 52 6.66 -21.83 -3.17
CA ASN A 52 6.50 -22.80 -2.09
C ASN A 52 7.66 -22.74 -1.09
N GLU A 53 8.90 -22.66 -1.57
CA GLU A 53 10.11 -22.55 -0.71
C GLU A 53 10.10 -21.26 0.12
N ASN A 54 9.75 -20.12 -0.50
CA ASN A 54 9.74 -18.82 0.17
C ASN A 54 8.43 -18.55 0.93
N LYS A 55 7.40 -19.41 0.79
CA LYS A 55 6.04 -19.32 1.35
C LYS A 55 5.19 -18.17 0.80
N THR A 56 5.78 -16.99 0.58
CA THR A 56 5.10 -15.79 0.06
C THR A 56 5.97 -15.07 -0.96
N LEU A 57 5.33 -14.30 -1.86
CA LEU A 57 6.04 -13.39 -2.76
C LEU A 57 6.87 -12.36 -2.00
N HIS A 58 6.34 -11.87 -0.87
CA HIS A 58 7.01 -10.90 0.00
C HIS A 58 8.37 -11.40 0.47
N ASN A 59 8.45 -12.66 0.93
CA ASN A 59 9.70 -13.25 1.39
C ASN A 59 10.71 -13.41 0.25
N LEU A 60 10.26 -13.86 -0.93
CA LEU A 60 11.12 -13.99 -2.10
C LEU A 60 11.69 -12.64 -2.55
N PHE A 61 10.88 -11.58 -2.50
CA PHE A 61 11.25 -10.25 -2.99
C PHE A 61 12.16 -9.48 -2.02
N ASN A 62 12.07 -9.80 -0.72
CA ASN A 62 12.89 -9.19 0.33
C ASN A 62 14.09 -10.05 0.77
N ALA A 63 14.32 -11.19 0.13
CA ALA A 63 15.49 -12.03 0.40
C ALA A 63 16.79 -11.26 0.14
N SER A 64 17.81 -11.53 0.96
CA SER A 64 19.17 -11.03 0.71
C SER A 64 19.71 -11.56 -0.62
N ILE A 65 20.76 -10.94 -1.17
CA ILE A 65 21.37 -11.41 -2.42
C ILE A 65 21.90 -12.84 -2.27
N GLU A 66 22.46 -13.19 -1.11
CA GLU A 66 22.94 -14.53 -0.79
C GLU A 66 21.81 -15.55 -0.77
N GLU A 67 20.73 -15.26 -0.04
CA GLU A 67 19.55 -16.14 0.06
C GLU A 67 18.87 -16.32 -1.30
N PHE A 68 18.68 -15.23 -2.05
CA PHE A 68 18.05 -15.27 -3.36
C PHE A 68 18.89 -16.06 -4.36
N CYS A 69 20.20 -15.83 -4.42
CA CYS A 69 21.10 -16.50 -5.37
C CYS A 69 21.45 -17.94 -4.97
N SER A 70 21.17 -18.35 -3.74
CA SER A 70 21.30 -19.76 -3.31
C SER A 70 20.27 -20.68 -3.98
N GLN A 71 19.16 -20.11 -4.47
CA GLN A 71 18.06 -20.85 -5.07
C GLN A 71 18.33 -21.17 -6.55
N LYS A 72 18.09 -22.41 -6.97
CA LYS A 72 18.37 -22.84 -8.35
C LYS A 72 17.54 -22.02 -9.35
N GLY A 73 18.22 -21.49 -10.36
CA GLY A 73 17.58 -20.69 -11.41
C GLY A 73 17.43 -19.20 -11.06
N LEU A 74 17.87 -18.78 -9.88
CA LEU A 74 17.98 -17.39 -9.45
C LEU A 74 19.46 -17.03 -9.31
N GLY A 75 19.93 -16.07 -10.10
CA GLY A 75 21.30 -15.56 -10.04
C GLY A 75 21.31 -14.04 -9.98
N THR A 76 22.50 -13.46 -9.86
CA THR A 76 22.69 -12.02 -9.66
C THR A 76 21.96 -11.16 -10.70
N ALA A 77 21.92 -11.58 -11.96
CA ALA A 77 21.20 -10.85 -13.01
C ALA A 77 19.68 -10.74 -12.72
N LYS A 78 19.06 -11.83 -12.25
CA LYS A 78 17.63 -11.84 -11.88
C LYS A 78 17.39 -11.07 -10.58
N TYR A 79 18.32 -11.15 -9.63
CA TYR A 79 18.23 -10.38 -8.39
C TYR A 79 18.24 -8.86 -8.67
N VAL A 80 19.23 -8.38 -9.41
CA VAL A 80 19.35 -6.96 -9.79
C VAL A 80 18.12 -6.50 -10.58
N GLN A 81 17.65 -7.34 -11.52
CA GLN A 81 16.43 -7.03 -12.28
C GLN A 81 15.20 -6.91 -11.38
N LEU A 82 15.03 -7.80 -10.39
CA LEU A 82 13.92 -7.76 -9.44
C LEU A 82 13.96 -6.49 -8.61
N GLN A 83 15.11 -6.18 -8.01
CA GLN A 83 15.31 -4.97 -7.20
C GLN A 83 15.03 -3.69 -8.01
N ALA A 84 15.49 -3.65 -9.27
CA ALA A 84 15.19 -2.53 -10.17
C ALA A 84 13.68 -2.38 -10.45
N VAL A 85 12.96 -3.49 -10.69
CA VAL A 85 11.51 -3.46 -10.92
C VAL A 85 10.74 -3.02 -9.67
N LEU A 86 11.15 -3.46 -8.48
CA LEU A 86 10.53 -3.06 -7.21
C LEU A 86 10.71 -1.57 -6.95
N GLU A 87 11.94 -1.05 -7.10
CA GLU A 87 12.23 0.38 -6.95
C GLU A 87 11.48 1.23 -7.99
N LEU A 88 11.47 0.81 -9.27
CA LEU A 88 10.71 1.49 -10.31
C LEU A 88 9.21 1.48 -10.02
N SER A 89 8.68 0.37 -9.50
CA SER A 89 7.27 0.27 -9.10
C SER A 89 6.98 1.22 -7.94
N GLN A 90 7.86 1.29 -6.94
CA GLN A 90 7.74 2.22 -5.83
C GLN A 90 7.76 3.67 -6.30
N ARG A 91 8.71 4.06 -7.18
CA ARG A 91 8.77 5.40 -7.78
C ARG A 91 7.55 5.72 -8.62
N TYR A 92 7.09 4.77 -9.45
CA TYR A 92 5.87 4.94 -10.25
C TYR A 92 4.64 5.17 -9.36
N MET A 93 4.52 4.42 -8.26
CA MET A 93 3.45 4.63 -7.29
C MET A 93 3.59 5.98 -6.58
N GLN A 94 4.80 6.38 -6.20
CA GLN A 94 5.07 7.70 -5.61
C GLN A 94 4.76 8.86 -6.59
N GLU A 95 5.09 8.72 -7.88
CA GLU A 95 4.74 9.70 -8.91
C GLU A 95 3.23 9.84 -9.10
N ARG A 96 2.50 8.71 -9.09
CA ARG A 96 1.02 8.71 -9.10
C ARG A 96 0.44 9.35 -7.83
N CYS A 97 1.13 9.22 -6.71
CA CYS A 97 0.76 9.86 -5.45
C CYS A 97 0.98 11.38 -5.49
N GLN A 98 2.02 11.86 -6.20
CA GLN A 98 2.37 13.28 -6.29
C GLN A 98 1.67 14.04 -7.43
N ARG A 99 1.21 13.36 -8.49
CA ARG A 99 0.43 13.93 -9.59
C ARG A 99 -0.99 13.40 -9.50
N ASP A 100 -1.88 14.16 -8.87
CA ASP A 100 -3.31 13.88 -8.83
C ASP A 100 -3.67 12.52 -8.19
N ALA A 101 -3.32 12.32 -6.92
CA ALA A 101 -4.04 11.34 -6.10
C ALA A 101 -5.49 11.82 -5.93
N VAL A 102 -6.29 11.65 -6.97
CA VAL A 102 -7.74 11.70 -6.87
C VAL A 102 -8.12 10.46 -6.10
N PHE A 103 -8.50 10.64 -4.83
CA PHE A 103 -9.05 9.55 -4.03
C PHE A 103 -10.47 9.25 -4.52
N ASN A 104 -10.53 8.61 -5.69
CA ASN A 104 -11.76 8.23 -6.38
C ASN A 104 -12.37 6.93 -5.83
N SER A 105 -11.71 6.30 -4.86
CA SER A 105 -12.21 5.14 -4.13
C SER A 105 -11.53 5.01 -2.76
N PRO A 106 -12.23 4.47 -1.73
CA PRO A 106 -11.62 4.18 -0.42
C PRO A 106 -10.34 3.33 -0.53
N ASN A 107 -10.34 2.32 -1.42
CA ASN A 107 -9.17 1.46 -1.64
C ASN A 107 -7.92 2.24 -2.08
N SER A 108 -8.07 3.29 -2.90
CA SER A 108 -6.93 4.12 -3.30
C SER A 108 -6.31 4.89 -2.13
N VAL A 109 -7.12 5.25 -1.13
CA VAL A 109 -6.65 5.87 0.12
C VAL A 109 -5.93 4.83 0.97
N TYR A 110 -6.46 3.60 1.06
CA TYR A 110 -5.82 2.52 1.82
C TYR A 110 -4.47 2.13 1.24
N ASP A 111 -4.36 1.98 -0.07
CA ASP A 111 -3.10 1.67 -0.75
C ASP A 111 -2.07 2.78 -0.47
N TYR A 112 -2.48 4.04 -0.59
CA TYR A 112 -1.64 5.20 -0.29
C TYR A 112 -1.13 5.17 1.15
N LEU A 113 -2.04 5.06 2.12
CA LEU A 113 -1.70 5.10 3.54
C LEU A 113 -0.89 3.88 3.98
N THR A 114 -1.16 2.71 3.41
CA THR A 114 -0.37 1.50 3.66
C THR A 114 1.07 1.71 3.18
N ILE A 115 1.29 2.31 2.01
CA ILE A 115 2.65 2.60 1.52
C ILE A 115 3.36 3.62 2.43
N GLN A 116 2.66 4.66 2.89
CA GLN A 116 3.27 5.73 3.69
C GLN A 116 3.53 5.34 5.14
N MET A 117 2.67 4.50 5.73
CA MET A 117 2.62 4.32 7.19
C MET A 117 2.95 2.89 7.64
N ARG A 118 2.96 1.91 6.74
CA ARG A 118 3.33 0.53 7.10
C ARG A 118 4.80 0.48 7.54
N GLY A 119 5.04 -0.17 8.68
CA GLY A 119 6.39 -0.37 9.22
C GLY A 119 6.92 0.78 10.08
N LEU A 120 6.17 1.89 10.20
CA LEU A 120 6.48 2.92 11.18
C LEU A 120 6.42 2.33 12.61
N GLN A 121 7.54 2.44 13.32
CA GLN A 121 7.73 1.87 14.67
C GLN A 121 7.07 2.70 15.77
N GLN A 122 6.76 3.96 15.47
CA GLN A 122 5.99 4.85 16.32
C GLN A 122 4.63 5.12 15.68
N GLU A 123 3.62 5.33 16.52
CA GLU A 123 2.34 5.85 16.07
C GLU A 123 2.55 7.25 15.51
N VAL A 124 1.94 7.56 14.37
CA VAL A 124 1.93 8.90 13.78
C VAL A 124 0.52 9.26 13.36
N PHE A 125 0.16 10.53 13.50
CA PHE A 125 -1.11 11.07 13.04
C PHE A 125 -0.87 11.94 11.80
N MET A 126 -1.34 11.43 10.67
CA MET A 126 -1.28 12.05 9.36
C MET A 126 -2.62 12.68 8.99
N VAL A 127 -2.56 13.80 8.27
CA VAL A 127 -3.72 14.45 7.67
C VAL A 127 -3.50 14.53 6.17
N LEU A 128 -4.50 14.07 5.42
CA LEU A 128 -4.60 14.26 3.98
C LEU A 128 -5.50 15.47 3.72
N TYR A 129 -4.97 16.52 3.10
CA TYR A 129 -5.70 17.73 2.76
C TYR A 129 -6.23 17.62 1.33
N LEU A 130 -7.55 17.81 1.15
CA LEU A 130 -8.24 17.61 -0.12
C LEU A 130 -8.85 18.91 -0.64
N ASP A 131 -8.88 19.07 -1.96
CA ASP A 131 -9.63 20.14 -2.62
C ASP A 131 -11.14 19.82 -2.70
N SER A 132 -11.92 20.73 -3.27
CA SER A 132 -13.39 20.58 -3.42
C SER A 132 -13.81 19.46 -4.37
N GLN A 133 -12.86 18.82 -5.07
CA GLN A 133 -13.06 17.65 -5.94
C GLN A 133 -12.45 16.38 -5.33
N ASN A 134 -12.15 16.40 -4.01
CA ASN A 134 -11.53 15.31 -3.26
C ASN A 134 -10.16 14.86 -3.80
N ARG A 135 -9.40 15.79 -4.40
CA ARG A 135 -8.04 15.54 -4.85
C ARG A 135 -7.06 15.87 -3.75
N LEU A 136 -6.06 15.02 -3.53
CA LEU A 136 -5.00 15.27 -2.56
C LEU A 136 -4.21 16.51 -2.95
N VAL A 137 -4.31 17.55 -2.12
CA VAL A 137 -3.49 18.77 -2.20
C VAL A 137 -2.13 18.52 -1.56
N LYS A 138 -2.14 17.89 -0.38
CA LYS A 138 -0.96 17.60 0.42
C LYS A 138 -1.28 16.58 1.51
N ASP A 139 -0.31 15.75 1.85
CA ASP A 139 -0.29 14.96 3.08
C ASP A 139 0.75 15.51 4.09
N GLU A 140 0.45 15.41 5.37
CA GLU A 140 1.33 15.90 6.42
C GLU A 140 1.18 15.06 7.70
N ILE A 141 2.31 14.59 8.25
CA ILE A 141 2.34 14.06 9.61
C ILE A 141 2.35 15.24 10.58
N LEU A 142 1.26 15.45 11.30
CA LEU A 142 1.14 16.53 12.27
C LEU A 142 1.62 16.14 13.66
N PHE A 143 1.46 14.88 14.04
CA PHE A 143 1.81 14.42 15.38
C PHE A 143 2.53 13.09 15.33
N TYR A 144 3.51 12.95 16.21
CA TYR A 144 4.19 11.71 16.49
C TYR A 144 3.75 11.25 17.88
N GLY A 145 3.25 10.02 17.94
CA GLY A 145 2.87 9.37 19.17
C GLY A 145 4.08 8.96 20.00
N THR A 146 3.85 8.86 21.31
CA THR A 146 4.74 8.18 22.24
C THR A 146 4.09 6.87 22.68
N ILE A 147 4.77 6.05 23.49
CA ILE A 147 4.23 4.82 24.07
C ILE A 147 2.87 5.04 24.80
N ASN A 148 2.55 6.27 25.24
CA ASN A 148 1.39 6.58 26.07
C ASN A 148 0.28 7.43 25.41
N SER A 149 0.41 7.79 24.11
CA SER A 149 -0.54 8.52 23.22
C SER A 149 0.13 9.67 22.45
N ALA A 150 -0.38 9.95 21.24
CA ALA A 150 -0.17 11.22 20.55
C ALA A 150 -1.21 12.24 21.01
N SER A 151 -0.79 13.36 21.60
CA SER A 151 -1.72 14.47 21.88
C SER A 151 -2.02 15.23 20.60
N VAL A 152 -3.15 14.91 19.97
CA VAL A 152 -3.65 15.60 18.79
C VAL A 152 -4.42 16.85 19.23
N TYR A 153 -4.00 18.02 18.76
CA TYR A 153 -4.61 19.30 19.12
C TYR A 153 -5.46 19.87 17.97
N PRO A 154 -6.78 20.03 18.14
CA PRO A 154 -7.66 20.55 17.08
C PRO A 154 -7.20 21.87 16.47
N ARG A 155 -6.62 22.78 17.27
CA ARG A 155 -6.12 24.07 16.79
C ARG A 155 -5.02 23.93 15.73
N GLU A 156 -4.13 22.95 15.85
CA GLU A 156 -3.03 22.76 14.90
C GLU A 156 -3.56 22.11 13.62
N VAL A 157 -4.52 21.18 13.75
CA VAL A 157 -5.21 20.58 12.61
C VAL A 157 -5.97 21.64 11.81
N VAL A 158 -6.76 22.49 12.47
CA VAL A 158 -7.51 23.59 11.82
C VAL A 158 -6.54 24.56 11.13
N LYS A 159 -5.48 24.98 11.83
CA LYS A 159 -4.45 25.88 11.27
C LYS A 159 -3.81 25.29 10.02
N ALA A 160 -3.45 24.00 10.05
CA ALA A 160 -2.83 23.33 8.92
C ALA A 160 -3.81 23.11 7.75
N ALA A 161 -5.07 22.76 8.04
CA ALA A 161 -6.10 22.61 7.02
C ALA A 161 -6.37 23.93 6.27
N LEU A 162 -6.51 25.04 7.02
CA LEU A 162 -6.66 26.38 6.43
C LEU A 162 -5.42 26.81 5.64
N LYS A 163 -4.21 26.55 6.17
CA LYS A 163 -2.94 26.87 5.47
C LYS A 163 -2.85 26.17 4.12
N ASN A 164 -3.38 24.95 4.01
CA ASN A 164 -3.36 24.17 2.76
C ASN A 164 -4.62 24.38 1.90
N ASN A 165 -5.50 25.34 2.24
CA ASN A 165 -6.76 25.61 1.55
C ASN A 165 -7.62 24.34 1.36
N ALA A 166 -7.64 23.46 2.38
CA ALA A 166 -8.38 22.21 2.30
C ALA A 166 -9.90 22.49 2.32
N ALA A 167 -10.64 21.89 1.39
CA ALA A 167 -12.10 21.82 1.44
C ALA A 167 -12.57 20.61 2.28
N ALA A 168 -11.74 19.57 2.32
CA ALA A 168 -11.99 18.38 3.10
C ALA A 168 -10.68 17.76 3.60
N VAL A 169 -10.77 16.88 4.61
CA VAL A 169 -9.64 16.13 5.14
C VAL A 169 -9.97 14.66 5.36
N ILE A 170 -8.94 13.82 5.28
CA ILE A 170 -8.96 12.45 5.79
C ILE A 170 -7.88 12.36 6.86
N PHE A 171 -8.21 11.80 8.02
CA PHE A 171 -7.24 11.50 9.07
C PHE A 171 -6.71 10.10 8.90
N ALA A 172 -5.46 9.88 9.27
CA ALA A 172 -4.90 8.55 9.38
C ALA A 172 -3.93 8.43 10.55
N HIS A 173 -3.94 7.28 11.23
CA HIS A 173 -2.87 6.92 12.15
C HIS A 173 -2.54 5.43 12.07
N ASN A 174 -1.29 5.08 12.41
CA ASN A 174 -0.87 3.69 12.44
C ASN A 174 -0.83 3.16 13.86
N HIS A 175 -1.21 1.89 14.03
CA HIS A 175 -0.94 1.16 15.26
C HIS A 175 0.30 0.28 15.04
N PRO A 176 1.45 0.55 15.71
CA PRO A 176 2.64 -0.29 15.60
C PRO A 176 2.40 -1.76 16.01
N SER A 177 1.36 -2.00 16.82
CA SER A 177 0.90 -3.35 17.19
C SER A 177 0.38 -4.17 15.99
N GLY A 178 0.06 -3.52 14.87
CA GLY A 178 -0.55 -4.14 13.70
C GLY A 178 -2.06 -4.36 13.81
N ILE A 179 -2.71 -3.96 14.91
CA ILE A 179 -4.14 -4.12 15.11
C ILE A 179 -4.87 -2.83 14.72
N ALA A 180 -5.67 -2.84 13.66
CA ALA A 180 -6.38 -1.66 13.16
C ALA A 180 -7.69 -1.31 13.90
N GLU A 181 -7.98 -1.93 15.04
CA GLU A 181 -9.24 -1.71 15.78
C GLU A 181 -9.23 -0.35 16.49
N PRO A 182 -10.25 0.53 16.28
CA PRO A 182 -10.30 1.85 16.89
C PRO A 182 -10.53 1.81 18.39
N SER A 183 -9.67 2.53 19.11
CA SER A 183 -9.82 2.79 20.54
C SER A 183 -10.90 3.83 20.83
N GLN A 184 -11.27 3.98 22.10
CA GLN A 184 -12.15 5.07 22.52
C GLN A 184 -11.49 6.44 22.38
N ALA A 185 -10.16 6.52 22.52
CA ALA A 185 -9.42 7.76 22.31
C ALA A 185 -9.55 8.22 20.85
N ASP A 186 -9.45 7.30 19.89
CA ASP A 186 -9.58 7.57 18.46
C ASP A 186 -10.95 8.15 18.13
N LYS A 187 -12.02 7.55 18.68
CA LYS A 187 -13.39 8.05 18.51
C LYS A 187 -13.57 9.44 19.10
N LEU A 188 -13.06 9.67 20.31
CA LEU A 188 -13.17 10.96 20.98
C LEU A 188 -12.41 12.07 20.23
N ILE A 189 -11.19 11.80 19.76
CA ILE A 189 -10.42 12.80 19.02
C ILE A 189 -11.05 13.08 17.65
N THR A 190 -11.52 12.06 16.94
CA THR A 190 -12.20 12.22 15.64
C THR A 190 -13.39 13.15 15.76
N ASN A 191 -14.26 12.92 16.75
CA ASN A 191 -15.42 13.77 17.01
C ASN A 191 -15.03 15.23 17.31
N LYS A 192 -13.99 15.43 18.13
CA LYS A 192 -13.48 16.78 18.43
C LYS A 192 -12.96 17.49 17.19
N LEU A 193 -12.25 16.77 16.31
CA LEU A 193 -11.71 17.31 15.08
C LEU A 193 -12.82 17.64 14.07
N GLN A 194 -13.81 16.76 13.93
CA GLN A 194 -14.98 16.99 13.06
C GLN A 194 -15.73 18.25 13.48
N GLN A 195 -16.02 18.40 14.78
CA GLN A 195 -16.67 19.61 15.30
C GLN A 195 -15.83 20.88 15.05
N ALA A 196 -14.51 20.81 15.26
CA ALA A 196 -13.64 21.97 15.09
C ALA A 196 -13.52 22.41 13.61
N LEU A 197 -13.41 21.45 12.69
CA LEU A 197 -13.28 21.73 11.25
C LEU A 197 -14.60 22.15 10.61
N GLN A 198 -15.73 21.63 11.12
CA GLN A 198 -17.05 22.06 10.66
C GLN A 198 -17.31 23.55 10.88
N LEU A 199 -16.73 24.16 11.94
CA LEU A 199 -16.86 25.60 12.21
C LEU A 199 -16.15 26.49 11.16
N VAL A 200 -15.31 25.91 10.31
CA VAL A 200 -14.57 26.60 9.25
C VAL A 200 -14.86 25.97 7.87
N ASP A 201 -16.00 25.29 7.73
CA ASP A 201 -16.50 24.70 6.49
C ASP A 201 -15.56 23.66 5.84
N ILE A 202 -14.78 22.94 6.67
CA ILE A 202 -13.92 21.84 6.21
C ILE A 202 -14.53 20.50 6.61
N SER A 203 -14.83 19.66 5.62
CA SER A 203 -15.43 18.34 5.85
C SER A 203 -14.38 17.31 6.29
N VAL A 204 -14.69 16.48 7.29
CA VAL A 204 -13.89 15.28 7.59
C VAL A 204 -14.55 14.11 6.87
N LEU A 205 -13.90 13.56 5.86
CA LEU A 205 -14.47 12.49 5.03
C LEU A 205 -14.28 11.11 5.66
N ASP A 206 -13.15 10.91 6.34
CA ASP A 206 -12.85 9.64 6.98
C ASP A 206 -11.74 9.79 8.04
N HIS A 207 -11.62 8.76 8.87
CA HIS A 207 -10.47 8.50 9.71
C HIS A 207 -10.05 7.03 9.55
N ILE A 208 -8.83 6.80 9.07
CA ILE A 208 -8.33 5.48 8.72
C ILE A 208 -7.24 5.03 9.70
N ILE A 209 -7.40 3.84 10.26
CA ILE A 209 -6.38 3.21 11.11
C ILE A 209 -5.60 2.20 10.29
N VAL A 210 -4.27 2.33 10.26
CA VAL A 210 -3.36 1.43 9.56
C VAL A 210 -2.74 0.44 10.56
N GLY A 211 -3.19 -0.81 10.51
CA GLY A 211 -2.67 -1.93 11.31
C GLY A 211 -1.95 -2.96 10.42
N GLY A 212 -0.66 -2.72 10.14
CA GLY A 212 0.14 -3.62 9.31
C GLY A 212 -0.34 -3.69 7.86
N GLU A 213 -0.99 -4.79 7.47
CA GLU A 213 -1.60 -4.98 6.14
C GLU A 213 -3.09 -4.62 6.10
N THR A 214 -3.68 -4.27 7.25
CA THR A 214 -5.11 -3.97 7.37
C THR A 214 -5.33 -2.49 7.58
N CYS A 215 -6.35 -1.96 6.92
CA CYS A 215 -6.87 -0.61 7.16
C CYS A 215 -8.31 -0.71 7.68
N VAL A 216 -8.68 0.17 8.61
CA VAL A 216 -10.05 0.31 9.11
C VAL A 216 -10.51 1.74 8.89
N SER A 217 -11.60 1.92 8.16
CA SER A 217 -12.28 3.22 7.96
C SER A 217 -13.35 3.46 9.01
N PHE A 218 -13.42 4.69 9.51
CA PHE A 218 -14.49 5.14 10.38
C PHE A 218 -15.79 5.34 9.60
N ALA A 219 -15.70 5.87 8.37
CA ALA A 219 -16.85 6.08 7.50
C ALA A 219 -17.53 4.74 7.14
N GLU A 220 -16.77 3.72 6.75
CA GLU A 220 -17.31 2.38 6.46
C GLU A 220 -17.93 1.70 7.69
N ARG A 221 -17.46 2.05 8.88
CA ARG A 221 -18.01 1.56 10.16
C ARG A 221 -19.16 2.42 10.71
N GLY A 222 -19.55 3.49 10.02
CA GLY A 222 -20.60 4.42 10.47
C GLY A 222 -20.25 5.16 11.76
N LEU A 223 -18.96 5.45 11.97
CA LEU A 223 -18.45 6.19 13.12
C LEU A 223 -18.31 7.71 12.85
N ILE A 224 -18.57 8.14 11.61
CA ILE A 224 -18.58 9.54 11.15
C ILE A 224 -19.69 9.76 10.14
#